data_AF-A0A2D9SYG4-F1
#
_entry.id   AF-A0A2D9SYG4-F1
#
_cell.length_a   1.000
_cell.length_b   1.000
_cell.length_c   1.000
_cell.angle_alpha   90.00
_cell.angle_beta   90.00
_cell.angle_gamma   90.00
#
_symmetry.space_group_name_H-M   'P 1'
#
loop_
_entity.id
_entity.type
_entity.pdbx_description
1 polymer ?
#
loop_
_entity_poly.entity_id
_entity_poly.type
_entity_poly.pdbx_seq_one_letter_code
_entity_poly.pdbx_strand_id
1 'polypeptide(L)'
;MTRPKHPRPPLRPLVLGAIVALLGCGGSHAVQQSEMSYAGGDVARSTATAEVATESDYGGGEMAPAPMGGAAVAADEAMAPAAPSATTVTTTTTVTVTVDTPPPVQQVQPERALTAATVADHDRRGNYLDYLRRHPYEAQRLGLDMTRRLRFRVVDARGQALHDARLQLQVAGRTVQGRTHADGVWDYFPGLDQTAGSATVVVEANGARGQAQVHVPSQGDGQDVVLRLDQVQARAPRVLDLGFLIDVTGSMEDELRFVNREVADIVARVSAESPETQVRVGAVFYRDRTDHPALQRIAFTHDVHGFAQAMQSVHASGGGDYPEDLNAGLQQALVGLGWSGAGAVRTLVVISDAPPQRYPTAFGYREAMLQASAQGIRLLPVAASGADREVEFLFRAMATTTSSPYVYLTDDSGIGNPHMEADTDRVAVEYFHDLLTRLVIDDLHGQGMHEAI
;
A
#
# COMPACT_ATOMS: atom_id res chain seq x y z
N MET A 1 -75.43 -26.61 -4.35
CA MET A 1 -74.59 -25.46 -3.99
C MET A 1 -74.37 -25.43 -2.46
N THR A 2 -73.98 -26.53 -1.78
CA THR A 2 -72.69 -27.26 -1.81
C THR A 2 -71.47 -26.38 -1.50
N ARG A 3 -71.13 -26.29 -0.19
CA ARG A 3 -69.80 -25.84 0.29
C ARG A 3 -68.74 -26.91 -0.03
N PRO A 4 -67.51 -26.55 -0.42
CA PRO A 4 -66.39 -27.49 -0.46
C PRO A 4 -65.80 -27.74 0.96
N LYS A 5 -65.28 -28.95 1.16
CA LYS A 5 -64.48 -29.39 2.32
C LYS A 5 -63.02 -29.63 1.88
N HIS A 6 -62.15 -29.81 2.89
CA HIS A 6 -60.82 -30.45 2.88
C HIS A 6 -59.58 -29.53 2.76
N PRO A 7 -58.40 -29.96 3.26
CA PRO A 7 -58.12 -31.02 4.25
C PRO A 7 -57.26 -30.55 5.46
N ARG A 8 -57.13 -31.41 6.49
CA ARG A 8 -56.11 -31.29 7.56
C ARG A 8 -54.79 -31.95 7.12
N PRO A 9 -53.62 -31.50 7.60
CA PRO A 9 -52.34 -32.16 7.36
C PRO A 9 -52.18 -33.45 8.20
N PRO A 10 -51.32 -34.41 7.78
CA PRO A 10 -51.07 -35.65 8.51
C PRO A 10 -50.01 -35.50 9.62
N LEU A 11 -50.23 -36.22 10.73
CA LEU A 11 -49.27 -36.43 11.83
C LEU A 11 -48.52 -37.77 11.65
N ARG A 12 -47.18 -37.78 11.78
CA ARG A 12 -46.33 -38.97 12.02
C ARG A 12 -44.85 -38.57 12.25
N PRO A 13 -44.01 -39.40 12.88
CA PRO A 13 -44.01 -39.53 14.35
C PRO A 13 -42.63 -39.25 14.99
N LEU A 14 -42.61 -39.13 16.33
CA LEU A 14 -41.38 -39.08 17.13
C LEU A 14 -40.57 -40.38 16.97
N VAL A 15 -39.25 -40.26 16.79
CA VAL A 15 -38.29 -41.37 16.98
C VAL A 15 -37.52 -41.11 18.27
N LEU A 16 -37.68 -42.01 19.24
CA LEU A 16 -37.02 -41.95 20.54
C LEU A 16 -35.76 -42.83 20.50
N GLY A 17 -34.57 -42.20 20.45
CA GLY A 17 -33.28 -42.90 20.51
C GLY A 17 -32.75 -42.92 21.94
N ALA A 18 -32.64 -44.10 22.56
CA ALA A 18 -32.06 -44.26 23.89
C ALA A 18 -30.69 -44.94 23.80
N ILE A 19 -29.63 -44.29 24.30
CA ILE A 19 -28.34 -44.93 24.58
C ILE A 19 -27.86 -44.52 25.97
N VAL A 20 -28.09 -45.45 26.90
CA VAL A 20 -27.12 -46.01 27.87
C VAL A 20 -26.05 -45.06 28.43
N ALA A 21 -26.17 -44.75 29.72
CA ALA A 21 -25.08 -44.28 30.56
C ALA A 21 -24.31 -45.46 31.16
N LEU A 22 -22.98 -45.41 31.14
CA LEU A 22 -22.10 -46.32 31.88
C LEU A 22 -21.08 -45.49 32.67
N LEU A 23 -20.91 -45.83 33.95
CA LEU A 23 -19.91 -45.25 34.83
C LEU A 23 -18.51 -45.83 34.52
N GLY A 24 -17.47 -44.99 34.61
CA GLY A 24 -16.07 -45.40 34.52
C GLY A 24 -15.17 -44.37 35.21
N CYS A 25 -14.34 -44.82 36.15
CA CYS A 25 -13.57 -43.95 37.04
C CYS A 25 -12.15 -43.64 36.53
N GLY A 26 -11.64 -42.48 36.94
CA GLY A 26 -10.24 -42.29 37.33
C GLY A 26 -9.23 -41.94 36.22
N GLY A 27 -8.27 -41.07 36.55
CA GLY A 27 -7.14 -40.75 35.67
C GLY A 27 -6.59 -39.33 35.82
N SER A 28 -6.11 -38.95 37.00
CA SER A 28 -5.37 -37.69 37.18
C SER A 28 -3.98 -37.78 36.52
N HIS A 29 -3.65 -36.90 35.59
CA HIS A 29 -2.27 -36.58 35.26
C HIS A 29 -2.09 -35.09 34.97
N ALA A 30 -1.37 -34.42 35.88
CA ALA A 30 -0.78 -33.12 35.61
C ALA A 30 0.52 -33.30 34.82
N VAL A 31 0.81 -32.40 33.87
CA VAL A 31 2.14 -32.23 33.30
C VAL A 31 2.49 -30.73 33.36
N GLN A 32 3.73 -30.47 33.76
CA GLN A 32 4.23 -29.16 34.19
C GLN A 32 4.19 -28.09 33.09
N GLN A 33 3.82 -26.87 33.49
CA GLN A 33 4.36 -25.66 32.90
C GLN A 33 5.83 -25.52 33.34
N SER A 34 6.72 -25.17 32.42
CA SER A 34 8.10 -24.76 32.74
C SER A 34 8.25 -23.27 32.46
N GLU A 35 8.19 -22.45 33.49
CA GLU A 35 8.67 -21.08 33.45
C GLU A 35 10.20 -21.06 33.38
N MET A 36 10.77 -20.20 32.54
CA MET A 36 12.15 -19.72 32.68
C MET A 36 12.17 -18.21 32.51
N SER A 37 12.79 -17.51 33.46
CA SER A 37 12.84 -16.05 33.54
C SER A 37 14.13 -15.60 34.24
N TYR A 38 14.55 -14.37 33.92
CA TYR A 38 15.76 -13.66 34.41
C TYR A 38 17.12 -14.26 34.00
N ALA A 39 18.19 -13.49 33.76
CA ALA A 39 18.44 -12.03 33.77
C ALA A 39 19.32 -11.68 32.53
N GLY A 40 19.51 -10.44 32.04
CA GLY A 40 19.79 -9.19 32.75
C GLY A 40 21.31 -8.96 32.84
N GLY A 41 21.88 -8.18 31.92
CA GLY A 41 23.32 -7.88 31.83
C GLY A 41 23.57 -6.74 30.83
N ASP A 42 24.46 -5.81 31.18
CA ASP A 42 24.43 -4.43 30.68
C ASP A 42 25.76 -3.99 30.00
N VAL A 43 25.67 -2.93 29.18
CA VAL A 43 26.77 -2.07 28.66
C VAL A 43 27.95 -2.70 27.89
N ALA A 44 28.09 -2.32 26.61
CA ALA A 44 29.34 -1.73 26.07
C ALA A 44 29.14 -1.03 24.71
N ARG A 45 29.62 0.23 24.58
CA ARG A 45 29.85 0.88 23.28
C ARG A 45 31.12 0.30 22.65
N SER A 46 31.14 0.14 21.32
CA SER A 46 32.40 0.16 20.57
C SER A 46 32.22 0.80 19.19
N THR A 47 33.06 1.78 18.90
CA THR A 47 33.21 2.43 17.60
C THR A 47 34.21 1.65 16.75
N ALA A 48 33.87 1.32 15.51
CA ALA A 48 34.80 0.74 14.54
C ALA A 48 35.11 1.78 13.44
N THR A 49 36.31 2.33 13.48
CA THR A 49 36.91 3.13 12.39
C THR A 49 37.45 2.22 11.29
N ALA A 50 37.39 2.68 10.04
CA ALA A 50 38.00 1.97 8.92
C ALA A 50 39.53 2.10 8.93
N GLU A 51 40.23 0.99 8.68
CA GLU A 51 41.65 0.99 8.32
C GLU A 51 41.81 0.65 6.83
N VAL A 52 42.70 1.41 6.18
CA VAL A 52 43.12 1.19 4.79
C VAL A 52 44.41 0.39 4.81
N ALA A 53 44.48 -0.69 4.03
CA ALA A 53 45.72 -1.42 3.77
C ALA A 53 46.19 -1.18 2.33
N THR A 54 47.45 -0.76 2.19
CA THR A 54 48.18 -0.54 0.92
C THR A 54 49.25 -1.62 0.72
N GLU A 55 49.94 -1.59 -0.44
CA GLU A 55 51.10 -2.45 -0.83
C GLU A 55 50.77 -3.92 -1.16
N SER A 56 51.55 -4.71 -1.91
CA SER A 56 52.61 -4.53 -2.94
C SER A 56 52.95 -5.93 -3.53
N ASP A 57 53.67 -6.13 -4.63
CA ASP A 57 53.88 -5.44 -5.91
C ASP A 57 54.57 -6.46 -6.86
N TYR A 58 54.44 -6.33 -8.19
CA TYR A 58 55.29 -7.06 -9.16
C TYR A 58 55.37 -6.36 -10.53
N GLY A 59 56.52 -5.74 -10.81
CA GLY A 59 56.91 -5.33 -12.17
C GLY A 59 57.34 -6.52 -13.06
N GLY A 60 57.71 -6.31 -14.34
CA GLY A 60 57.79 -5.07 -15.10
C GLY A 60 58.47 -5.27 -16.47
N GLY A 61 58.61 -4.17 -17.23
CA GLY A 61 59.35 -4.09 -18.52
C GLY A 61 58.54 -4.42 -19.79
N GLU A 62 58.85 -3.88 -20.98
CA GLU A 62 59.59 -2.65 -21.32
C GLU A 62 59.29 -2.23 -22.77
N MET A 63 59.50 -0.96 -23.11
CA MET A 63 59.64 -0.35 -24.46
C MET A 63 58.45 -0.31 -25.46
N ALA A 64 58.22 0.93 -25.93
CA ALA A 64 57.44 1.34 -27.11
C ALA A 64 58.37 1.30 -28.39
N PRO A 65 58.04 1.85 -29.60
CA PRO A 65 56.95 2.77 -29.94
C PRO A 65 56.21 2.52 -31.29
N ALA A 66 55.28 3.42 -31.61
CA ALA A 66 54.51 3.47 -32.85
C ALA A 66 55.30 4.04 -34.07
N PRO A 67 54.80 3.82 -35.31
CA PRO A 67 55.24 4.56 -36.49
C PRO A 67 54.29 5.71 -36.88
N MET A 68 54.88 6.77 -37.45
CA MET A 68 54.20 7.88 -38.13
C MET A 68 54.36 7.75 -39.66
N GLY A 69 53.36 8.24 -40.41
CA GLY A 69 53.43 8.46 -41.87
C GLY A 69 52.03 8.72 -42.45
N GLY A 70 51.82 9.56 -43.45
CA GLY A 70 52.78 10.42 -44.16
C GLY A 70 52.24 10.84 -45.55
N ALA A 71 51.79 12.10 -45.64
CA ALA A 71 51.59 12.93 -46.85
C ALA A 71 50.92 12.35 -48.14
N ALA A 72 49.91 13.08 -48.64
CA ALA A 72 49.79 13.42 -50.06
C ALA A 72 48.98 14.72 -50.23
N VAL A 73 49.43 15.58 -51.15
CA VAL A 73 48.78 16.86 -51.54
C VAL A 73 48.35 16.79 -53.00
N ALA A 74 47.25 17.46 -53.35
CA ALA A 74 46.97 17.90 -54.70
C ALA A 74 46.14 19.19 -54.64
N ALA A 75 46.56 20.21 -55.40
CA ALA A 75 45.88 21.49 -55.55
C ALA A 75 46.05 21.96 -57.00
N ASP A 76 44.96 22.44 -57.60
CA ASP A 76 44.88 23.43 -58.69
C ASP A 76 43.39 23.58 -59.12
N GLU A 77 42.88 24.64 -59.74
CA GLU A 77 43.44 25.94 -60.15
C GLU A 77 42.52 27.09 -59.68
N ALA A 78 43.01 28.33 -59.71
CA ALA A 78 42.19 29.54 -59.56
C ALA A 78 42.25 30.42 -60.81
N MET A 79 41.13 31.02 -61.22
CA MET A 79 41.13 32.07 -62.26
C MET A 79 40.07 33.15 -61.99
N ALA A 80 40.46 34.40 -62.21
CA ALA A 80 39.72 35.64 -61.98
C ALA A 80 40.31 36.74 -62.90
N PRO A 81 39.75 37.97 -62.97
CA PRO A 81 38.35 38.40 -62.94
C PRO A 81 37.99 39.25 -64.20
N ALA A 82 36.74 39.71 -64.31
CA ALA A 82 36.37 40.80 -65.23
C ALA A 82 35.33 41.73 -64.60
N ALA A 83 35.41 43.04 -64.91
CA ALA A 83 34.56 44.11 -64.38
C ALA A 83 34.21 45.12 -65.50
N PRO A 84 33.42 46.17 -65.23
CA PRO A 84 31.98 46.10 -64.95
C PRO A 84 31.17 46.85 -66.04
N SER A 85 29.84 46.79 -65.96
CA SER A 85 28.97 47.76 -66.66
C SER A 85 27.81 48.13 -65.76
N ALA A 86 27.65 49.43 -65.51
CA ALA A 86 26.73 49.96 -64.52
C ALA A 86 25.35 50.23 -65.13
N THR A 87 24.33 49.57 -64.58
CA THR A 87 22.93 49.99 -64.72
C THR A 87 22.41 50.31 -63.33
N THR A 88 22.05 51.57 -63.09
CA THR A 88 21.52 52.02 -61.81
C THR A 88 20.12 51.44 -61.59
N VAL A 89 19.98 50.54 -60.61
CA VAL A 89 18.69 50.06 -60.12
C VAL A 89 18.57 50.45 -58.65
N THR A 90 17.53 51.22 -58.33
CA THR A 90 17.20 51.60 -56.95
C THR A 90 16.60 50.41 -56.23
N THR A 91 17.40 49.69 -55.45
CA THR A 91 16.91 48.59 -54.60
C THR A 91 16.53 49.14 -53.22
N THR A 92 15.23 49.09 -52.90
CA THR A 92 14.75 49.31 -51.53
C THR A 92 15.16 48.15 -50.65
N THR A 93 16.12 48.34 -49.75
CA THR A 93 16.47 47.32 -48.75
C THR A 93 15.43 47.29 -47.64
N THR A 94 14.46 46.39 -47.75
CA THR A 94 13.63 46.00 -46.60
C THR A 94 14.53 45.23 -45.63
N VAL A 95 14.80 45.81 -44.46
CA VAL A 95 15.42 45.07 -43.35
C VAL A 95 14.36 44.16 -42.76
N THR A 96 14.32 42.91 -43.24
CA THR A 96 13.59 41.85 -42.54
C THR A 96 14.32 41.57 -41.24
N VAL A 97 13.82 42.12 -40.13
CA VAL A 97 14.20 41.63 -38.81
C VAL A 97 13.62 40.23 -38.68
N THR A 98 14.44 39.22 -38.94
CA THR A 98 14.15 37.86 -38.50
C THR A 98 14.17 37.89 -36.98
N VAL A 99 13.00 38.09 -36.38
CA VAL A 99 12.80 37.63 -35.00
C VAL A 99 12.98 36.13 -35.10
N ASP A 100 14.06 35.61 -34.51
CA ASP A 100 14.18 34.17 -34.30
C ASP A 100 12.97 33.75 -33.49
N THR A 101 11.98 33.17 -34.18
CA THR A 101 10.94 32.40 -33.53
C THR A 101 11.69 31.40 -32.64
N PRO A 102 11.46 31.39 -31.31
CA PRO A 102 12.02 30.33 -30.50
C PRO A 102 11.63 29.00 -31.16
N PRO A 103 12.54 28.00 -31.18
CA PRO A 103 12.23 26.70 -31.78
C PRO A 103 10.87 26.26 -31.23
N PRO A 104 9.96 25.73 -32.08
CA PRO A 104 8.63 25.35 -31.64
C PRO A 104 8.82 24.51 -30.40
N VAL A 105 8.28 24.97 -29.27
CA VAL A 105 8.42 24.29 -27.98
C VAL A 105 8.03 22.87 -28.28
N GLN A 106 9.00 21.95 -28.20
CA GLN A 106 8.68 20.54 -28.27
C GLN A 106 7.69 20.36 -27.14
N GLN A 107 6.44 20.11 -27.51
CA GLN A 107 5.46 19.60 -26.58
C GLN A 107 6.14 18.35 -26.05
N VAL A 108 6.64 18.46 -24.81
CA VAL A 108 7.10 17.30 -24.07
C VAL A 108 5.91 16.38 -24.14
N GLN A 109 6.06 15.26 -24.88
CA GLN A 109 5.02 14.25 -24.90
C GLN A 109 4.73 13.99 -23.43
N PRO A 110 3.45 14.05 -22.98
CA PRO A 110 3.15 13.84 -21.57
C PRO A 110 3.89 12.59 -21.15
N GLU A 111 4.75 12.73 -20.13
CA GLU A 111 5.61 11.62 -19.74
C GLU A 111 4.71 10.41 -19.53
N ARG A 112 5.14 9.28 -20.08
CA ARG A 112 4.30 8.08 -20.13
C ARG A 112 4.06 7.61 -18.68
N ALA A 113 2.94 8.06 -18.12
CA ALA A 113 2.50 7.82 -16.76
C ALA A 113 1.30 6.89 -16.75
N LEU A 114 1.27 5.99 -15.79
CA LEU A 114 0.18 5.08 -15.52
C LEU A 114 -1.09 5.86 -15.18
N THR A 115 -2.21 5.27 -15.56
CA THR A 115 -3.55 5.70 -15.15
C THR A 115 -4.08 4.74 -14.10
N ALA A 116 -4.94 5.23 -13.21
CA ALA A 116 -5.51 4.45 -12.13
C ALA A 116 -6.88 4.96 -11.72
N ALA A 117 -7.68 4.09 -11.10
CA ALA A 117 -8.98 4.43 -10.53
C ALA A 117 -9.14 3.85 -9.11
N THR A 118 -10.12 4.35 -8.36
CA THR A 118 -10.36 3.98 -6.96
C THR A 118 -11.75 3.41 -6.68
N VAL A 119 -11.82 2.52 -5.69
CA VAL A 119 -13.05 2.04 -5.06
C VAL A 119 -12.95 2.23 -3.53
N ALA A 120 -13.54 3.31 -3.03
CA ALA A 120 -13.59 3.74 -1.64
C ALA A 120 -14.71 3.03 -0.86
N ASP A 121 -14.60 1.71 -0.73
CA ASP A 121 -15.55 0.86 0.01
C ASP A 121 -15.75 1.25 1.49
N HIS A 122 -14.78 1.95 2.08
CA HIS A 122 -14.84 2.49 3.44
C HIS A 122 -15.84 3.66 3.57
N ASP A 123 -16.06 4.43 2.50
CA ASP A 123 -17.09 5.47 2.43
C ASP A 123 -18.39 4.92 1.85
N ARG A 124 -18.26 4.25 0.69
CA ARG A 124 -19.38 3.74 -0.12
C ARG A 124 -19.85 2.38 0.40
N ARG A 125 -20.06 2.29 1.72
CA ARG A 125 -20.34 1.04 2.45
C ARG A 125 -21.56 0.27 1.91
N GLY A 126 -22.58 0.97 1.41
CA GLY A 126 -23.70 0.35 0.70
C GLY A 126 -23.24 -0.43 -0.54
N ASN A 127 -22.49 0.23 -1.42
CA ASN A 127 -21.92 -0.38 -2.63
C ASN A 127 -20.99 -1.55 -2.29
N TYR A 128 -20.21 -1.45 -1.20
CA TYR A 128 -19.38 -2.56 -0.73
C TYR A 128 -20.20 -3.74 -0.23
N LEU A 129 -21.27 -3.51 0.55
CA LEU A 129 -22.18 -4.58 0.96
C LEU A 129 -22.90 -5.22 -0.25
N ASP A 130 -23.15 -4.46 -1.30
CA ASP A 130 -23.75 -4.94 -2.55
C ASP A 130 -22.74 -5.74 -3.39
N TYR A 131 -21.46 -5.36 -3.39
CA TYR A 131 -20.35 -6.15 -3.92
C TYR A 131 -20.20 -7.49 -3.16
N LEU A 132 -20.13 -7.46 -1.82
CA LEU A 132 -20.00 -8.67 -1.01
C LEU A 132 -21.14 -9.69 -1.23
N ARG A 133 -22.37 -9.23 -1.52
CA ARG A 133 -23.49 -10.12 -1.88
C ARG A 133 -23.36 -10.76 -3.26
N ARG A 134 -22.56 -10.19 -4.16
CA ARG A 134 -22.35 -10.67 -5.53
C ARG A 134 -21.10 -11.54 -5.67
N HIS A 135 -20.16 -11.43 -4.72
CA HIS A 135 -18.91 -12.22 -4.63
C HIS A 135 -18.85 -13.14 -3.39
N PRO A 136 -19.84 -14.04 -3.17
CA PRO A 136 -19.83 -14.94 -2.01
C PRO A 136 -18.79 -16.06 -2.13
N TYR A 137 -18.34 -16.39 -3.35
CA TYR A 137 -17.35 -17.43 -3.59
C TYR A 137 -15.97 -16.99 -3.11
N GLU A 138 -15.57 -15.76 -3.43
CA GLU A 138 -14.34 -15.09 -3.04
C GLU A 138 -14.30 -14.94 -1.51
N ALA A 139 -15.40 -14.46 -0.91
CA ALA A 139 -15.57 -14.36 0.53
C ALA A 139 -15.38 -15.72 1.23
N GLN A 140 -15.94 -16.81 0.68
CA GLN A 140 -15.77 -18.16 1.22
C GLN A 140 -14.34 -18.71 0.99
N ARG A 141 -13.75 -18.44 -0.18
CA ARG A 141 -12.43 -18.95 -0.60
C ARG A 141 -11.29 -18.29 0.20
N LEU A 142 -11.37 -16.98 0.43
CA LEU A 142 -10.48 -16.25 1.34
C LEU A 142 -10.89 -16.40 2.82
N GLY A 143 -12.10 -16.91 3.08
CA GLY A 143 -12.64 -17.06 4.43
C GLY A 143 -12.73 -15.72 5.17
N LEU A 144 -13.24 -14.67 4.52
CA LEU A 144 -13.33 -13.31 5.08
C LEU A 144 -14.80 -12.90 5.26
N ASP A 145 -15.20 -12.54 6.49
CA ASP A 145 -16.49 -11.90 6.78
C ASP A 145 -16.31 -10.39 6.92
N MET A 146 -16.58 -9.67 5.83
CA MET A 146 -16.57 -8.20 5.77
C MET A 146 -17.99 -7.61 5.86
N THR A 147 -19.00 -8.42 6.18
CA THR A 147 -20.43 -8.03 6.16
C THR A 147 -20.85 -7.20 7.36
N ARG A 148 -19.97 -7.05 8.35
CA ARG A 148 -20.20 -6.34 9.61
C ARG A 148 -19.06 -5.37 9.89
N ARG A 149 -19.41 -4.12 10.21
CA ARG A 149 -18.48 -3.05 10.61
C ARG A 149 -18.99 -2.32 11.85
N LEU A 150 -18.07 -1.85 12.68
CA LEU A 150 -18.31 -0.90 13.76
C LEU A 150 -17.26 0.21 13.64
N ARG A 151 -17.69 1.42 13.24
CA ARG A 151 -16.81 2.58 13.07
C ARG A 151 -16.64 3.32 14.39
N PHE A 152 -15.40 3.56 14.78
CA PHE A 152 -15.05 4.44 15.90
C PHE A 152 -14.49 5.75 15.36
N ARG A 153 -14.89 6.87 15.98
CA ARG A 153 -14.29 8.19 15.73
C ARG A 153 -13.83 8.80 17.05
N VAL A 154 -12.54 9.12 17.16
CA VAL A 154 -11.97 9.72 18.38
C VAL A 154 -11.72 11.21 18.14
N VAL A 155 -12.29 12.05 19.00
CA VAL A 155 -12.25 13.51 18.85
C VAL A 155 -11.94 14.25 20.16
N ASP A 156 -11.42 15.47 20.04
CA ASP A 156 -11.23 16.37 21.17
C ASP A 156 -12.51 17.13 21.57
N ALA A 157 -12.40 18.02 22.56
CA ALA A 157 -13.49 18.88 23.04
C ALA A 157 -14.14 19.75 21.94
N ARG A 158 -13.41 20.05 20.86
CA ARG A 158 -13.86 20.87 19.72
C ARG A 158 -14.41 20.02 18.57
N GLY A 159 -14.39 18.70 18.71
CA GLY A 159 -14.78 17.76 17.65
C GLY A 159 -13.68 17.52 16.61
N GLN A 160 -12.45 17.96 16.86
CA GLN A 160 -11.32 17.75 15.95
C GLN A 160 -10.79 16.32 16.09
N ALA A 161 -10.40 15.71 14.97
CA ALA A 161 -9.88 14.36 14.92
C ALA A 161 -8.64 14.17 15.80
N LEU A 162 -8.60 13.08 16.57
CA LEU A 162 -7.41 12.66 17.32
C LEU A 162 -6.76 11.49 16.58
N HIS A 163 -5.66 11.77 15.88
CA HIS A 163 -4.86 10.76 15.19
C HIS A 163 -4.03 9.92 16.17
N ASP A 164 -3.63 8.73 15.72
CA ASP A 164 -2.77 7.78 16.47
C ASP A 164 -3.38 7.35 17.83
N ALA A 165 -4.65 7.66 18.11
CA ALA A 165 -5.34 7.31 19.35
C ALA A 165 -5.50 5.79 19.43
N ARG A 166 -5.04 5.19 20.54
CA ARG A 166 -5.08 3.73 20.74
C ARG A 166 -6.44 3.33 21.29
N LEU A 167 -7.07 2.31 20.70
CA LEU A 167 -8.29 1.69 21.20
C LEU A 167 -8.02 0.26 21.63
N GLN A 168 -8.64 -0.12 22.75
CA GLN A 168 -8.71 -1.49 23.23
C GLN A 168 -10.19 -1.86 23.44
N LEU A 169 -10.70 -2.74 22.58
CA LEU A 169 -12.08 -3.22 22.61
C LEU A 169 -12.12 -4.59 23.28
N GLN A 170 -12.71 -4.64 24.48
CA GLN A 170 -12.91 -5.87 25.24
C GLN A 170 -14.29 -6.44 24.91
N VAL A 171 -14.34 -7.52 24.14
CA VAL A 171 -15.56 -8.16 23.63
C VAL A 171 -15.43 -9.69 23.72
N ALA A 172 -16.46 -10.37 24.22
CA ALA A 172 -16.50 -11.84 24.32
C ALA A 172 -15.24 -12.48 24.96
N GLY A 173 -14.61 -11.81 25.93
CA GLY A 173 -13.37 -12.27 26.58
C GLY A 173 -12.08 -12.06 25.76
N ARG A 174 -12.17 -11.52 24.54
CA ARG A 174 -11.03 -11.10 23.71
C ARG A 174 -10.75 -9.61 23.90
N THR A 175 -9.49 -9.22 23.74
CA THR A 175 -9.10 -7.81 23.60
C THR A 175 -8.63 -7.58 22.17
N VAL A 176 -9.39 -6.79 21.42
CA VAL A 176 -9.03 -6.33 20.08
C VAL A 176 -8.34 -4.98 20.22
N GLN A 177 -7.25 -4.79 19.48
CA GLN A 177 -6.50 -3.54 19.45
C GLN A 177 -6.74 -2.82 18.13
N GLY A 178 -6.84 -1.51 18.22
CA GLY A 178 -7.03 -0.63 17.08
C GLY A 178 -6.34 0.69 17.30
N ARG A 179 -6.16 1.45 16.22
CA ARG A 179 -5.64 2.81 16.29
C ARG A 179 -6.32 3.68 15.26
N THR A 180 -6.62 4.93 15.62
CA THR A 180 -7.14 5.88 14.65
C THR A 180 -6.09 6.30 13.63
N HIS A 181 -6.53 6.45 12.38
CA HIS A 181 -5.79 7.13 11.34
C HIS A 181 -5.87 8.66 11.55
N ALA A 182 -5.35 9.43 10.60
CA ALA A 182 -5.23 10.89 10.73
C ALA A 182 -6.58 11.62 10.83
N ASP A 183 -7.60 11.09 10.17
CA ASP A 183 -9.02 11.48 10.23
C ASP A 183 -9.70 11.18 11.58
N GLY A 184 -8.99 10.55 12.52
CA GLY A 184 -9.52 10.14 13.82
C GLY A 184 -10.45 8.92 13.74
N VAL A 185 -10.48 8.19 12.62
CA VAL A 185 -11.33 7.02 12.39
C VAL A 185 -10.55 5.72 12.63
N TRP A 186 -11.24 4.74 13.23
CA TRP A 186 -10.84 3.34 13.23
C TRP A 186 -12.06 2.48 12.90
N ASP A 187 -12.01 1.73 11.78
CA ASP A 187 -13.04 0.78 11.42
C ASP A 187 -12.72 -0.62 11.98
N TYR A 188 -13.61 -1.17 12.80
CA TYR A 188 -13.51 -2.54 13.28
C TYR A 188 -14.44 -3.46 12.48
N PHE A 189 -13.93 -4.60 11.99
CA PHE A 189 -14.69 -5.62 11.26
C PHE A 189 -14.83 -6.90 12.11
N PRO A 190 -15.97 -7.10 12.83
CA PRO A 190 -16.11 -8.20 13.79
C PRO A 190 -16.09 -9.61 13.17
N GLY A 191 -16.18 -9.74 11.85
CA GLY A 191 -16.03 -11.00 11.12
C GLY A 191 -14.59 -11.51 11.03
N LEU A 192 -13.60 -10.61 11.07
CA LEU A 192 -12.18 -10.98 11.12
C LEU A 192 -11.78 -11.61 12.46
N ASP A 193 -12.50 -11.30 13.54
CA ASP A 193 -12.27 -11.83 14.89
C ASP A 193 -13.37 -12.78 15.39
N GLN A 194 -14.46 -12.94 14.62
CA GLN A 194 -15.68 -13.71 14.97
C GLN A 194 -16.31 -13.28 16.32
N THR A 195 -16.35 -11.98 16.61
CA THR A 195 -16.92 -11.43 17.85
C THR A 195 -18.31 -10.83 17.63
N ALA A 196 -19.08 -10.71 18.72
CA ALA A 196 -20.35 -9.99 18.81
C ALA A 196 -20.72 -9.73 20.28
N GLY A 197 -21.69 -8.86 20.51
CA GLY A 197 -22.30 -8.62 21.82
C GLY A 197 -21.79 -7.37 22.55
N SER A 198 -22.13 -7.26 23.83
CA SER A 198 -21.70 -6.13 24.67
C SER A 198 -20.19 -6.10 24.84
N ALA A 199 -19.61 -4.90 24.74
CA ALA A 199 -18.18 -4.69 24.82
C ALA A 199 -17.84 -3.38 25.54
N THR A 200 -16.66 -3.34 26.17
CA THR A 200 -16.09 -2.10 26.71
C THR A 200 -14.97 -1.64 25.79
N VAL A 201 -15.04 -0.41 25.29
CA VAL A 201 -13.91 0.23 24.60
C VAL A 201 -13.18 1.16 25.57
N VAL A 202 -11.86 1.04 25.61
CA VAL A 202 -10.95 2.01 26.24
C VAL A 202 -10.22 2.73 25.12
N VAL A 203 -10.09 4.05 25.22
CA VAL A 203 -9.32 4.87 24.28
C VAL A 203 -8.26 5.69 25.01
N GLU A 204 -7.07 5.79 24.42
CA GLU A 204 -5.95 6.57 24.95
C GLU A 204 -5.30 7.42 23.84
N ALA A 205 -5.22 8.73 24.05
CA ALA A 205 -4.57 9.67 23.13
C ALA A 205 -3.88 10.79 23.91
N ASN A 206 -2.64 11.14 23.54
CA ASN A 206 -1.89 12.27 24.10
C ASN A 206 -1.85 12.33 25.65
N GLY A 207 -1.87 11.17 26.32
CA GLY A 207 -1.87 11.04 27.79
C GLY A 207 -3.25 11.11 28.46
N ALA A 208 -4.32 11.44 27.73
CA ALA A 208 -5.69 11.29 28.19
C ALA A 208 -6.23 9.88 27.93
N ARG A 209 -7.20 9.46 28.74
CA ARG A 209 -7.88 8.17 28.65
C ARG A 209 -9.38 8.34 28.83
N GLY A 210 -10.15 7.60 28.02
CA GLY A 210 -11.60 7.51 28.09
C GLY A 210 -12.06 6.05 28.02
N GLN A 211 -13.33 5.81 28.34
CA GLN A 211 -13.96 4.50 28.17
C GLN A 211 -15.46 4.64 27.85
N ALA A 212 -16.01 3.68 27.11
CA ALA A 212 -17.44 3.61 26.83
C ALA A 212 -17.92 2.14 26.77
N GLN A 213 -19.20 1.93 27.04
CA GLN A 213 -19.89 0.69 26.70
C GLN A 213 -20.40 0.79 25.27
N VAL A 214 -20.16 -0.25 24.47
CA VAL A 214 -20.57 -0.35 23.06
C VAL A 214 -21.17 -1.73 22.78
N HIS A 215 -21.83 -1.87 21.63
CA HIS A 215 -22.37 -3.15 21.19
C HIS A 215 -21.75 -3.53 19.84
N VAL A 216 -21.06 -4.66 19.79
CA VAL A 216 -20.47 -5.22 18.58
C VAL A 216 -21.56 -6.02 17.85
N PRO A 217 -21.90 -5.67 16.59
CA PRO A 217 -23.04 -6.27 15.89
C PRO A 217 -22.84 -7.76 15.60
N SER A 218 -23.86 -8.57 15.84
CA SER A 218 -23.92 -9.97 15.39
C SER A 218 -24.27 -10.11 13.91
N GLN A 219 -24.88 -9.08 13.29
CA GLN A 219 -25.29 -9.04 11.89
C GLN A 219 -25.35 -7.58 11.42
N GLY A 220 -24.97 -7.32 10.17
CA GLY A 220 -24.87 -5.98 9.60
C GLY A 220 -23.89 -5.06 10.33
N ASP A 221 -23.98 -3.76 10.01
CA ASP A 221 -23.15 -2.73 10.64
C ASP A 221 -23.76 -2.24 11.96
N GLY A 222 -22.87 -1.87 12.89
CA GLY A 222 -23.22 -1.22 14.14
C GLY A 222 -23.44 0.28 13.97
N GLN A 223 -23.85 0.95 15.05
CA GLN A 223 -23.92 2.41 15.09
C GLN A 223 -22.50 2.99 15.30
N ASP A 224 -22.16 4.05 14.57
CA ASP A 224 -20.90 4.77 14.74
C ASP A 224 -20.70 5.23 16.21
N VAL A 225 -19.51 4.94 16.75
CA VAL A 225 -19.14 5.27 18.14
C VAL A 225 -18.23 6.48 18.15
N VAL A 226 -18.72 7.62 18.63
CA VAL A 226 -17.90 8.81 18.86
C VAL A 226 -17.36 8.80 20.29
N LEU A 227 -16.04 8.75 20.44
CA LEU A 227 -15.34 8.85 21.71
C LEU A 227 -14.70 10.23 21.84
N ARG A 228 -15.15 11.03 22.80
CA ARG A 228 -14.60 12.36 23.05
C ARG A 228 -13.60 12.34 24.22
N LEU A 229 -12.44 12.97 24.01
CA LEU A 229 -11.41 13.18 25.03
C LEU A 229 -11.23 14.69 25.27
N ASP A 230 -12.04 15.24 26.18
CA ASP A 230 -12.08 16.69 26.44
C ASP A 230 -10.79 17.27 27.04
N GLN A 231 -9.89 16.41 27.55
CA GLN A 231 -8.65 16.82 28.23
C GLN A 231 -7.46 17.07 27.29
N VAL A 232 -7.61 16.77 26.00
CA VAL A 232 -6.56 16.93 24.98
C VAL A 232 -7.04 17.83 23.84
N GLN A 233 -6.13 18.21 22.96
CA GLN A 233 -6.44 18.91 21.71
C GLN A 233 -5.80 18.14 20.56
N ALA A 234 -6.47 18.16 19.40
CA ALA A 234 -5.90 17.66 18.17
C ALA A 234 -4.60 18.38 17.81
N ARG A 235 -3.71 17.69 17.10
CA ARG A 235 -2.42 18.22 16.61
C ARG A 235 -2.19 17.65 15.23
N ALA A 236 -1.69 18.47 14.30
CA ALA A 236 -1.21 17.96 13.02
C ALA A 236 -0.13 16.88 13.25
N PRO A 237 -0.14 15.79 12.46
CA PRO A 237 0.97 14.85 12.44
C PRO A 237 2.29 15.55 12.11
N ARG A 238 3.41 14.99 12.58
CA ARG A 238 4.77 15.50 12.30
C ARG A 238 5.69 14.48 11.65
N VAL A 239 5.20 13.25 11.48
CA VAL A 239 5.94 12.14 10.88
C VAL A 239 4.97 11.40 9.96
N LEU A 240 5.41 11.15 8.73
CA LEU A 240 4.75 10.27 7.78
C LEU A 240 5.71 9.14 7.44
N ASP A 241 5.34 7.92 7.77
CA ASP A 241 5.97 6.73 7.19
C ASP A 241 5.18 6.31 5.95
N LEU A 242 5.80 6.40 4.78
CA LEU A 242 5.25 5.92 3.51
C LEU A 242 6.05 4.69 3.06
N GLY A 243 5.51 3.51 3.39
CA GLY A 243 6.06 2.22 3.01
C GLY A 243 5.46 1.72 1.69
N PHE A 244 6.26 1.01 0.91
CA PHE A 244 5.81 0.28 -0.28
C PHE A 244 6.04 -1.23 -0.08
N LEU A 245 5.08 -2.05 -0.49
CA LEU A 245 5.20 -3.49 -0.66
C LEU A 245 4.92 -3.79 -2.13
N ILE A 246 5.92 -4.27 -2.85
CA ILE A 246 5.86 -4.37 -4.31
C ILE A 246 6.19 -5.80 -4.74
N ASP A 247 5.33 -6.35 -5.57
CA ASP A 247 5.56 -7.59 -6.31
C ASP A 247 6.61 -7.35 -7.40
N VAL A 248 7.65 -8.19 -7.42
CA VAL A 248 8.78 -8.07 -8.37
C VAL A 248 9.08 -9.38 -9.07
N THR A 249 8.03 -10.17 -9.29
CA THR A 249 7.98 -11.37 -10.14
C THR A 249 8.04 -11.00 -11.62
N GLY A 250 8.12 -12.00 -12.51
CA GLY A 250 8.25 -11.78 -13.96
C GLY A 250 7.05 -11.14 -14.65
N SER A 251 5.83 -11.29 -14.11
CA SER A 251 4.61 -10.70 -14.71
C SER A 251 4.55 -9.18 -14.57
N MET A 252 5.11 -8.63 -13.49
CA MET A 252 5.19 -7.19 -13.19
C MET A 252 6.25 -6.42 -14.02
N GLU A 253 6.84 -7.02 -15.07
CA GLU A 253 7.97 -6.42 -15.80
C GLU A 253 7.62 -5.12 -16.54
N ASP A 254 6.40 -4.95 -17.07
CA ASP A 254 6.00 -3.67 -17.67
C ASP A 254 5.57 -2.63 -16.65
N GLU A 255 4.86 -2.98 -15.58
CA GLU A 255 4.51 -2.05 -14.52
C GLU A 255 5.76 -1.47 -13.85
N LEU A 256 6.76 -2.29 -13.51
CA LEU A 256 7.97 -1.81 -12.82
C LEU A 256 8.77 -0.77 -13.63
N ARG A 257 8.62 -0.72 -14.97
CA ARG A 257 9.24 0.33 -15.81
C ARG A 257 8.66 1.73 -15.54
N PHE A 258 7.45 1.81 -14.99
CA PHE A 258 6.75 3.04 -14.67
C PHE A 258 6.61 3.25 -13.16
N VAL A 259 6.19 2.22 -12.41
CA VAL A 259 6.03 2.23 -10.95
C VAL A 259 7.30 2.73 -10.24
N ASN A 260 8.49 2.27 -10.62
CA ASN A 260 9.74 2.71 -9.99
C ASN A 260 10.00 4.22 -10.13
N ARG A 261 9.52 4.85 -11.21
CA ARG A 261 9.63 6.29 -11.47
C ARG A 261 8.55 7.05 -10.72
N GLU A 262 7.29 6.66 -10.91
CA GLU A 262 6.15 7.36 -10.30
C GLU A 262 6.18 7.28 -8.78
N VAL A 263 6.67 6.18 -8.18
CA VAL A 263 6.92 6.09 -6.74
C VAL A 263 7.93 7.15 -6.28
N ALA A 264 9.00 7.40 -7.04
CA ALA A 264 9.95 8.47 -6.72
C ALA A 264 9.30 9.86 -6.81
N ASP A 265 8.48 10.09 -7.84
CA ASP A 265 7.78 11.36 -8.06
C ASP A 265 6.71 11.64 -6.99
N ILE A 266 5.92 10.62 -6.61
CA ILE A 266 4.98 10.68 -5.48
C ILE A 266 5.71 11.08 -4.20
N VAL A 267 6.81 10.39 -3.87
CA VAL A 267 7.58 10.68 -2.65
C VAL A 267 8.14 12.10 -2.67
N ALA A 268 8.69 12.54 -3.81
CA ALA A 268 9.22 13.90 -3.95
C ALA A 268 8.12 14.96 -3.76
N ARG A 269 6.93 14.77 -4.35
CA ARG A 269 5.78 15.67 -4.21
C ARG A 269 5.22 15.70 -2.79
N VAL A 270 4.95 14.54 -2.19
CA VAL A 270 4.48 14.43 -0.80
C VAL A 270 5.45 15.15 0.15
N SER A 271 6.75 15.02 -0.07
CA SER A 271 7.78 15.72 0.73
C SER A 271 7.80 17.24 0.49
N ALA A 272 7.61 17.70 -0.75
CA ALA A 272 7.59 19.12 -1.11
C ALA A 272 6.32 19.84 -0.63
N GLU A 273 5.18 19.17 -0.69
CA GLU A 273 3.87 19.70 -0.29
C GLU A 273 3.65 19.61 1.23
N SER A 274 4.45 18.82 1.95
CA SER A 274 4.35 18.61 3.41
C SER A 274 5.59 19.06 4.22
N PRO A 275 6.09 20.31 4.07
CA PRO A 275 7.40 20.73 4.60
C PRO A 275 7.53 20.72 6.13
N GLU A 276 6.41 20.71 6.87
CA GLU A 276 6.37 20.60 8.34
C GLU A 276 6.39 19.14 8.85
N THR A 277 6.36 18.16 7.94
CA THR A 277 6.29 16.73 8.23
C THR A 277 7.61 16.03 7.90
N GLN A 278 8.12 15.23 8.85
CA GLN A 278 9.25 14.34 8.61
C GLN A 278 8.78 13.12 7.82
N VAL A 279 8.92 13.17 6.50
CA VAL A 279 8.64 12.03 5.62
C VAL A 279 9.77 10.99 5.77
N ARG A 280 9.39 9.73 5.95
CA ARG A 280 10.23 8.53 5.94
C ARG A 280 9.71 7.59 4.86
N VAL A 281 10.59 7.10 3.99
CA VAL A 281 10.23 6.17 2.91
C VAL A 281 11.01 4.88 2.98
N GLY A 282 10.33 3.77 2.71
CA GLY A 282 10.90 2.42 2.78
C GLY A 282 10.14 1.48 1.85
N ALA A 283 10.76 0.36 1.49
CA ALA A 283 10.16 -0.60 0.57
C ALA A 283 10.46 -2.04 0.97
N VAL A 284 9.53 -2.93 0.69
CA VAL A 284 9.71 -4.38 0.65
C VAL A 284 9.38 -4.85 -0.75
N PHE A 285 10.27 -5.64 -1.33
CA PHE A 285 10.04 -6.30 -2.61
C PHE A 285 9.93 -7.79 -2.34
N TYR A 286 8.91 -8.43 -2.92
CA TYR A 286 8.69 -9.87 -2.75
C TYR A 286 8.50 -10.59 -4.08
N ARG A 287 8.71 -11.89 -4.04
CA ARG A 287 8.50 -12.89 -5.09
C ARG A 287 7.97 -14.16 -4.46
N ASP A 288 7.82 -15.25 -5.22
CA ASP A 288 7.67 -16.56 -4.61
C ASP A 288 8.89 -16.96 -3.75
N ARG A 289 8.67 -17.84 -2.77
CA ARG A 289 9.68 -18.43 -1.89
C ARG A 289 10.79 -19.19 -2.60
N THR A 290 10.54 -19.68 -3.81
CA THR A 290 11.53 -20.42 -4.60
C THR A 290 12.54 -19.50 -5.28
N ASP A 291 12.23 -18.20 -5.40
CA ASP A 291 13.10 -17.20 -6.00
C ASP A 291 14.21 -16.70 -5.08
N HIS A 292 15.28 -16.21 -5.69
CA HIS A 292 16.47 -15.75 -4.99
C HIS A 292 16.91 -14.36 -5.47
N PRO A 293 16.78 -13.32 -4.63
CA PRO A 293 16.14 -13.28 -3.31
C PRO A 293 14.60 -13.19 -3.37
N ALA A 294 13.92 -14.04 -2.60
CA ALA A 294 12.45 -14.01 -2.43
C ALA A 294 11.94 -12.75 -1.71
N LEU A 295 12.77 -12.14 -0.84
CA LEU A 295 12.46 -10.90 -0.14
C LEU A 295 13.66 -9.95 -0.15
N GLN A 296 13.41 -8.67 -0.48
CA GLN A 296 14.35 -7.57 -0.37
C GLN A 296 13.71 -6.41 0.40
N ARG A 297 14.53 -5.54 1.01
CA ARG A 297 14.04 -4.42 1.82
C ARG A 297 14.95 -3.20 1.72
N ILE A 298 14.35 -2.04 1.45
CA ILE A 298 14.92 -0.72 1.75
C ILE A 298 14.32 -0.27 3.09
N ALA A 299 15.15 -0.10 4.11
CA ALA A 299 14.71 0.37 5.42
C ALA A 299 14.24 1.84 5.35
N PHE A 300 13.33 2.25 6.25
CA PHE A 300 12.83 3.62 6.28
C PHE A 300 13.95 4.67 6.39
N THR A 301 14.04 5.54 5.38
CA THR A 301 15.02 6.62 5.26
C THR A 301 14.35 7.97 5.03
N HIS A 302 15.04 9.07 5.37
CA HIS A 302 14.65 10.43 4.98
C HIS A 302 15.29 10.86 3.64
N ASP A 303 16.24 10.07 3.12
CA ASP A 303 16.89 10.34 1.84
C ASP A 303 16.00 9.85 0.68
N VAL A 304 15.10 10.74 0.24
CA VAL A 304 14.21 10.52 -0.92
C VAL A 304 15.00 10.23 -2.20
N HIS A 305 16.14 10.88 -2.40
CA HIS A 305 16.96 10.70 -3.60
C HIS A 305 17.65 9.33 -3.61
N GLY A 306 18.29 8.96 -2.49
CA GLY A 306 18.87 7.63 -2.32
C GLY A 306 17.83 6.50 -2.38
N PHE A 307 16.61 6.74 -1.86
CA PHE A 307 15.48 5.83 -2.03
C PHE A 307 15.10 5.66 -3.51
N ALA A 308 14.93 6.76 -4.26
CA ALA A 308 14.62 6.72 -5.68
C ALA A 308 15.70 6.00 -6.51
N GLN A 309 16.98 6.22 -6.21
CA GLN A 309 18.09 5.50 -6.84
C GLN A 309 18.07 4.00 -6.51
N ALA A 310 17.74 3.61 -5.28
CA ALA A 310 17.60 2.22 -4.90
C ALA A 310 16.41 1.55 -5.62
N MET A 311 15.26 2.22 -5.74
CA MET A 311 14.10 1.76 -6.52
C MET A 311 14.47 1.47 -7.98
N GLN A 312 15.28 2.33 -8.62
CA GLN A 312 15.73 2.13 -10.02
C GLN A 312 16.58 0.88 -10.25
N SER A 313 17.17 0.30 -9.19
CA SER A 313 17.94 -0.95 -9.27
C SER A 313 17.09 -2.22 -9.15
N VAL A 314 15.78 -2.07 -8.97
CA VAL A 314 14.84 -3.19 -8.80
C VAL A 314 14.28 -3.62 -10.15
N HIS A 315 14.36 -4.91 -10.43
CA HIS A 315 13.90 -5.53 -11.66
C HIS A 315 12.98 -6.72 -11.38
N ALA A 316 12.00 -6.93 -12.25
CA ALA A 316 11.22 -8.16 -12.33
C ALA A 316 12.14 -9.36 -12.55
N SER A 317 11.92 -10.43 -11.79
CA SER A 317 12.58 -11.72 -11.99
C SER A 317 11.85 -12.80 -11.20
N GLY A 318 11.88 -14.04 -11.66
CA GLY A 318 11.25 -15.13 -10.92
C GLY A 318 9.74 -15.23 -11.13
N GLY A 319 9.07 -15.85 -10.16
CA GLY A 319 7.72 -16.38 -10.30
C GLY A 319 7.70 -17.68 -11.12
N GLY A 320 6.50 -18.20 -11.37
CA GLY A 320 6.32 -19.34 -12.28
C GLY A 320 4.96 -20.02 -12.17
N ASP A 321 4.44 -20.14 -10.95
CA ASP A 321 3.07 -20.56 -10.67
C ASP A 321 2.30 -19.46 -9.93
N TYR A 322 1.39 -18.78 -10.64
CA TYR A 322 0.35 -17.98 -10.01
C TYR A 322 -0.48 -18.90 -9.09
N PRO A 323 -0.58 -18.64 -7.76
CA PRO A 323 -0.30 -17.38 -7.04
C PRO A 323 1.07 -17.25 -6.34
N GLU A 324 1.40 -16.03 -5.89
CA GLU A 324 2.71 -15.59 -5.35
C GLU A 324 2.74 -15.40 -3.81
N ASP A 325 3.91 -15.32 -3.17
CA ASP A 325 4.04 -15.27 -1.68
C ASP A 325 3.82 -13.89 -1.03
N LEU A 326 2.71 -13.23 -1.38
CA LEU A 326 2.27 -11.94 -0.81
C LEU A 326 2.19 -11.96 0.73
N ASN A 327 1.89 -13.11 1.34
CA ASN A 327 1.84 -13.23 2.81
C ASN A 327 3.20 -12.96 3.47
N ALA A 328 4.29 -13.48 2.90
CA ALA A 328 5.65 -13.20 3.37
C ALA A 328 6.02 -11.73 3.17
N GLY A 329 5.61 -11.13 2.04
CA GLY A 329 5.73 -9.70 1.78
C GLY A 329 5.03 -8.83 2.82
N LEU A 330 3.75 -9.11 3.11
CA LEU A 330 2.95 -8.42 4.14
C LEU A 330 3.58 -8.54 5.54
N GLN A 331 4.07 -9.74 5.90
CA GLN A 331 4.76 -9.94 7.18
C GLN A 331 6.02 -9.06 7.29
N GLN A 332 6.84 -9.06 6.24
CA GLN A 332 8.08 -8.29 6.21
C GLN A 332 7.83 -6.77 6.16
N ALA A 333 6.75 -6.31 5.53
CA ALA A 333 6.36 -4.91 5.54
C ALA A 333 5.84 -4.45 6.92
N LEU A 334 4.91 -5.20 7.52
CA LEU A 334 4.25 -4.81 8.77
C LEU A 334 5.09 -5.05 10.03
N VAL A 335 5.97 -6.06 10.02
CA VAL A 335 6.88 -6.36 11.16
C VAL A 335 8.30 -5.83 10.91
N GLY A 336 8.78 -5.91 9.67
CA GLY A 336 10.20 -5.75 9.34
C GLY A 336 10.66 -4.34 8.92
N LEU A 337 9.78 -3.41 8.53
CA LEU A 337 10.23 -2.09 8.03
C LEU A 337 10.72 -1.12 9.13
N GLY A 338 10.25 -1.26 10.37
CA GLY A 338 10.63 -0.34 11.47
C GLY A 338 9.82 0.97 11.47
N TRP A 339 8.49 0.82 11.47
CA TRP A 339 7.52 1.91 11.58
C TRP A 339 7.75 2.77 12.84
N SER A 340 7.48 4.07 12.69
CA SER A 340 7.53 5.10 13.72
C SER A 340 6.60 4.79 14.89
N GLY A 341 7.05 5.16 16.08
CA GLY A 341 6.25 5.16 17.31
C GLY A 341 5.11 6.18 17.31
N ALA A 342 4.68 6.60 18.49
CA ALA A 342 3.47 7.40 18.66
C ALA A 342 3.49 8.73 17.88
N GLY A 343 2.32 9.11 17.34
CA GLY A 343 2.06 10.39 16.65
C GLY A 343 2.37 10.43 15.15
N ALA A 344 2.77 9.32 14.54
CA ALA A 344 3.02 9.22 13.10
C ALA A 344 1.78 8.79 12.30
N VAL A 345 1.63 9.31 11.08
CA VAL A 345 0.78 8.73 10.03
C VAL A 345 1.59 7.64 9.33
N ARG A 346 0.93 6.53 8.98
CA ARG A 346 1.57 5.34 8.43
C ARG A 346 0.73 4.79 7.28
N THR A 347 1.33 4.72 6.09
CA THR A 347 0.69 4.17 4.89
C THR A 347 1.60 3.11 4.29
N LEU A 348 1.06 1.93 4.03
CA LEU A 348 1.70 0.86 3.26
C LEU A 348 0.97 0.73 1.92
N VAL A 349 1.59 1.21 0.85
CA VAL A 349 1.09 0.98 -0.52
C VAL A 349 1.45 -0.45 -0.93
N VAL A 350 0.47 -1.25 -1.35
CA VAL A 350 0.69 -2.67 -1.72
C VAL A 350 0.42 -2.84 -3.21
N ILE A 351 1.44 -3.10 -4.03
CA ILE A 351 1.35 -3.19 -5.49
C ILE A 351 1.60 -4.63 -5.94
N SER A 352 0.62 -5.28 -6.56
CA SER A 352 0.73 -6.64 -7.11
C SER A 352 -0.41 -6.97 -8.09
N ASP A 353 -0.19 -7.98 -8.91
CA ASP A 353 -1.08 -8.65 -9.84
C ASP A 353 -1.59 -10.02 -9.35
N ALA A 354 -1.05 -10.58 -8.25
CA ALA A 354 -1.30 -11.97 -7.86
C ALA A 354 -1.91 -12.13 -6.45
N PRO A 355 -2.80 -13.11 -6.23
CA PRO A 355 -3.34 -13.40 -4.90
C PRO A 355 -2.29 -14.14 -4.05
N PRO A 356 -2.48 -14.21 -2.73
CA PRO A 356 -1.52 -14.87 -1.86
C PRO A 356 -1.56 -16.39 -2.03
N GLN A 357 -0.41 -16.97 -2.32
CA GLN A 357 -0.20 -18.41 -2.36
C GLN A 357 -0.49 -19.05 -1.00
N ARG A 358 -1.14 -20.22 -1.02
CA ARG A 358 -1.78 -20.82 0.17
C ARG A 358 -0.84 -21.72 0.95
N TYR A 359 0.35 -21.21 1.19
CA TYR A 359 1.37 -21.90 1.96
C TYR A 359 1.00 -22.01 3.44
N PRO A 360 1.40 -23.10 4.14
CA PRO A 360 1.23 -23.22 5.59
C PRO A 360 2.11 -22.19 6.33
N THR A 361 1.54 -21.03 6.66
CA THR A 361 2.17 -19.94 7.41
C THR A 361 1.34 -19.59 8.65
N ALA A 362 2.01 -19.11 9.70
CA ALA A 362 1.35 -18.56 10.90
C ALA A 362 0.91 -17.09 10.71
N PHE A 363 1.31 -16.45 9.62
CA PHE A 363 0.98 -15.07 9.29
C PHE A 363 0.40 -15.02 7.86
N GLY A 364 -0.91 -14.82 7.75
CA GLY A 364 -1.59 -14.58 6.48
C GLY A 364 -2.16 -13.17 6.37
N TYR A 365 -2.87 -12.92 5.28
CA TYR A 365 -3.56 -11.65 5.02
C TYR A 365 -4.56 -11.24 6.12
N ARG A 366 -5.19 -12.20 6.83
CA ARG A 366 -6.07 -11.89 7.97
C ARG A 366 -5.26 -11.27 9.12
N GLU A 367 -4.14 -11.87 9.47
CA GLU A 367 -3.23 -11.40 10.51
C GLU A 367 -2.59 -10.06 10.10
N ALA A 368 -2.27 -9.88 8.81
CA ALA A 368 -1.81 -8.62 8.24
C ALA A 368 -2.83 -7.48 8.43
N MET A 369 -4.09 -7.69 8.08
CA MET A 369 -5.17 -6.71 8.27
C MET A 369 -5.37 -6.34 9.75
N LEU A 370 -5.40 -7.34 10.65
CA LEU A 370 -5.55 -7.12 12.08
C LEU A 370 -4.33 -6.37 12.68
N GLN A 371 -3.12 -6.71 12.24
CA GLN A 371 -1.90 -6.02 12.68
C GLN A 371 -1.83 -4.58 12.16
N ALA A 372 -2.17 -4.34 10.89
CA ALA A 372 -2.22 -2.99 10.31
C ALA A 372 -3.21 -2.09 11.07
N SER A 373 -4.43 -2.60 11.34
CA SER A 373 -5.44 -1.95 12.19
C SER A 373 -4.91 -1.63 13.60
N ALA A 374 -4.23 -2.58 14.27
CA ALA A 374 -3.67 -2.36 15.60
C ALA A 374 -2.50 -1.35 15.63
N GLN A 375 -1.72 -1.29 14.55
CA GLN A 375 -0.61 -0.36 14.39
C GLN A 375 -1.03 1.01 13.84
N GLY A 376 -2.25 1.14 13.30
CA GLY A 376 -2.75 2.34 12.61
C GLY A 376 -2.07 2.59 11.27
N ILE A 377 -1.66 1.50 10.59
CA ILE A 377 -1.11 1.53 9.23
C ILE A 377 -2.28 1.42 8.26
N ARG A 378 -2.42 2.36 7.33
CA ARG A 378 -3.32 2.21 6.18
C ARG A 378 -2.69 1.26 5.17
N LEU A 379 -3.40 0.18 4.83
CA LEU A 379 -3.10 -0.65 3.68
C LEU A 379 -3.71 0.05 2.46
N LEU A 380 -2.91 0.53 1.52
CA LEU A 380 -3.37 1.19 0.29
C LEU A 380 -3.03 0.28 -0.91
N PRO A 381 -3.86 -0.74 -1.19
CA PRO A 381 -3.58 -1.70 -2.23
C PRO A 381 -3.86 -1.15 -3.64
N VAL A 382 -2.99 -1.51 -4.57
CA VAL A 382 -2.94 -1.14 -5.99
C VAL A 382 -2.86 -2.43 -6.79
N ALA A 383 -3.95 -2.82 -7.46
CA ALA A 383 -3.92 -3.95 -8.39
C ALA A 383 -3.25 -3.55 -9.72
N ALA A 384 -2.32 -4.38 -10.19
CA ALA A 384 -1.65 -4.27 -11.48
C ALA A 384 -2.36 -5.10 -12.58
N SER A 385 -1.82 -5.12 -13.81
CA SER A 385 -2.38 -5.97 -14.87
C SER A 385 -2.22 -7.45 -14.50
N GLY A 386 -3.16 -8.31 -14.92
CA GLY A 386 -3.19 -9.72 -14.48
C GLY A 386 -3.95 -9.99 -13.19
N ALA A 387 -4.25 -8.97 -12.37
CA ALA A 387 -5.07 -9.09 -11.17
C ALA A 387 -6.44 -9.73 -11.43
N ASP A 388 -6.74 -10.80 -10.69
CA ASP A 388 -8.01 -11.52 -10.78
C ASP A 388 -9.07 -11.07 -9.75
N ARG A 389 -10.20 -11.77 -9.72
CA ARG A 389 -11.32 -11.51 -8.82
C ARG A 389 -11.00 -11.80 -7.34
N GLU A 390 -10.06 -12.69 -7.03
CA GLU A 390 -9.57 -12.91 -5.67
C GLU A 390 -8.65 -11.78 -5.22
N VAL A 391 -7.78 -11.28 -6.11
CA VAL A 391 -6.95 -10.08 -5.86
C VAL A 391 -7.86 -8.89 -5.54
N GLU A 392 -8.83 -8.58 -6.40
CA GLU A 392 -9.76 -7.47 -6.16
C GLU A 392 -10.48 -7.62 -4.81
N PHE A 393 -11.05 -8.80 -4.52
CA PHE A 393 -11.79 -9.01 -3.27
C PHE A 393 -10.89 -8.84 -2.04
N LEU A 394 -9.69 -9.43 -2.07
CA LEU A 394 -8.73 -9.33 -0.98
C LEU A 394 -8.25 -7.90 -0.79
N PHE A 395 -7.94 -7.19 -1.88
CA PHE A 395 -7.42 -5.83 -1.84
C PHE A 395 -8.49 -4.87 -1.31
N ARG A 396 -9.75 -5.01 -1.75
CA ARG A 396 -10.89 -4.27 -1.19
C ARG A 396 -11.10 -4.55 0.31
N ALA A 397 -10.93 -5.79 0.75
CA ALA A 397 -10.98 -6.16 2.17
C ALA A 397 -9.80 -5.57 2.99
N MET A 398 -8.58 -5.57 2.45
CA MET A 398 -7.42 -4.93 3.09
C MET A 398 -7.61 -3.42 3.25
N ALA A 399 -8.05 -2.76 2.17
CA ALA A 399 -8.26 -1.33 2.14
C ALA A 399 -9.31 -0.88 3.16
N THR A 400 -10.53 -1.45 3.07
CA THR A 400 -11.65 -1.06 3.93
C THR A 400 -11.37 -1.32 5.43
N THR A 401 -10.59 -2.36 5.77
CA THR A 401 -10.18 -2.65 7.16
C THR A 401 -9.32 -1.54 7.77
N THR A 402 -8.68 -0.72 6.95
CA THR A 402 -7.84 0.42 7.38
C THR A 402 -8.32 1.75 6.80
N SER A 403 -9.63 1.81 6.48
CA SER A 403 -10.35 3.00 6.04
C SER A 403 -9.73 3.71 4.82
N SER A 404 -9.11 2.95 3.91
CA SER A 404 -8.50 3.42 2.65
C SER A 404 -9.27 2.89 1.43
N PRO A 405 -9.06 3.43 0.23
CA PRO A 405 -9.67 2.91 -0.99
C PRO A 405 -8.84 1.75 -1.56
N TYR A 406 -9.51 0.88 -2.31
CA TYR A 406 -8.83 0.02 -3.28
C TYR A 406 -8.44 0.85 -4.50
N VAL A 407 -7.20 0.72 -4.97
CA VAL A 407 -6.72 1.31 -6.22
C VAL A 407 -6.50 0.17 -7.22
N TYR A 408 -6.75 0.43 -8.50
CA TYR A 408 -6.33 -0.44 -9.58
C TYR A 408 -5.78 0.42 -10.73
N LEU A 409 -4.71 -0.07 -11.36
CA LEU A 409 -4.16 0.53 -12.57
C LEU A 409 -5.13 0.32 -13.74
N THR A 410 -5.08 1.22 -14.72
CA THR A 410 -5.87 1.18 -15.95
C THR A 410 -5.02 1.53 -17.16
N ASP A 411 -5.42 1.02 -18.33
CA ASP A 411 -4.75 1.22 -19.61
C ASP A 411 -5.28 2.42 -20.42
N ASP A 412 -6.07 3.32 -19.82
CA ASP A 412 -6.61 4.55 -20.44
C ASP A 412 -5.52 5.47 -21.03
N SER A 413 -4.34 5.50 -20.41
CA SER A 413 -3.15 6.21 -20.89
C SER A 413 -2.47 5.56 -22.11
N GLY A 414 -2.87 4.33 -22.48
CA GLY A 414 -2.20 3.49 -23.47
C GLY A 414 -0.90 2.87 -22.97
N ILE A 415 -0.75 2.73 -21.64
CA ILE A 415 0.45 2.24 -20.95
C ILE A 415 0.06 1.12 -19.97
N GLY A 416 0.91 0.10 -19.85
CA GLY A 416 0.61 -1.16 -19.17
C GLY A 416 -0.12 -2.15 -20.09
N ASN A 417 -0.19 -3.40 -19.66
CA ASN A 417 -1.06 -4.41 -20.29
C ASN A 417 -2.55 -4.14 -19.97
N PRO A 418 -3.51 -4.86 -20.60
CA PRO A 418 -4.92 -4.74 -20.26
C PRO A 418 -5.23 -5.12 -18.81
N HIS A 419 -6.09 -4.33 -18.16
CA HIS A 419 -6.48 -4.53 -16.76
C HIS A 419 -7.90 -5.11 -16.64
N MET A 420 -8.19 -5.81 -15.54
CA MET A 420 -9.56 -6.20 -15.21
C MET A 420 -10.30 -4.99 -14.61
N GLU A 421 -11.43 -4.60 -15.20
CA GLU A 421 -12.30 -3.59 -14.58
C GLU A 421 -12.77 -4.04 -13.19
N ALA A 422 -12.64 -3.13 -12.21
CA ALA A 422 -13.18 -3.34 -10.88
C ALA A 422 -14.71 -3.42 -10.90
N ASP A 423 -15.30 -4.23 -10.03
CA ASP A 423 -16.76 -4.31 -9.95
C ASP A 423 -17.32 -3.19 -9.07
N THR A 424 -17.54 -2.05 -9.72
CA THR A 424 -17.97 -0.77 -9.15
C THR A 424 -19.04 -0.14 -10.05
N ASP A 425 -19.93 0.66 -9.46
CA ASP A 425 -20.99 1.40 -10.15
C ASP A 425 -20.51 2.72 -10.79
N ARG A 426 -19.27 3.15 -10.47
CA ARG A 426 -18.62 4.33 -11.05
C ARG A 426 -17.11 4.14 -11.10
N VAL A 427 -16.50 4.74 -12.10
CA VAL A 427 -15.04 4.81 -12.31
C VAL A 427 -14.66 6.27 -12.52
N ALA A 428 -13.63 6.73 -11.81
CA ALA A 428 -12.97 8.00 -12.04
C ALA A 428 -11.49 7.70 -12.26
N VAL A 429 -11.00 7.98 -13.46
CA VAL A 429 -9.60 7.73 -13.84
C VAL A 429 -8.78 8.99 -13.61
N GLU A 430 -7.69 8.85 -12.87
CA GLU A 430 -6.67 9.86 -12.62
C GLU A 430 -5.30 9.33 -13.10
N TYR A 431 -4.29 10.18 -13.22
CA TYR A 431 -2.91 9.69 -13.30
C TYR A 431 -2.52 9.07 -11.96
N PHE A 432 -1.82 7.94 -11.98
CA PHE A 432 -1.51 7.15 -10.78
C PHE A 432 -0.68 7.95 -9.76
N HIS A 433 0.37 8.65 -10.22
CA HIS A 433 1.14 9.56 -9.38
C HIS A 433 0.31 10.71 -8.77
N ASP A 434 -0.69 11.25 -9.47
CA ASP A 434 -1.58 12.29 -8.93
C ASP A 434 -2.52 11.71 -7.87
N LEU A 435 -3.17 10.59 -8.18
CA LEU A 435 -4.09 9.88 -7.29
C LEU A 435 -3.43 9.51 -5.96
N LEU A 436 -2.26 8.85 -6.00
CA LEU A 436 -1.56 8.46 -4.77
C LEU A 436 -1.03 9.65 -3.98
N THR A 437 -0.52 10.69 -4.66
CA THR A 437 -0.07 11.93 -3.98
C THR A 437 -1.24 12.57 -3.24
N ARG A 438 -2.40 12.71 -3.91
CA ARG A 438 -3.63 13.27 -3.34
C ARG A 438 -4.09 12.47 -2.11
N LEU A 439 -4.27 11.16 -2.22
CA LEU A 439 -4.72 10.31 -1.10
C LEU A 439 -3.80 10.39 0.12
N VAL A 440 -2.48 10.42 -0.08
CA VAL A 440 -1.52 10.49 1.03
C VAL A 440 -1.51 11.86 1.71
N ILE A 441 -1.64 12.95 0.94
CA ILE A 441 -1.69 14.32 1.46
C ILE A 441 -3.03 14.61 2.16
N ASP A 442 -4.15 14.18 1.59
CA ASP A 442 -5.48 14.33 2.19
C ASP A 442 -5.56 13.60 3.54
N ASP A 443 -5.01 12.38 3.62
CA ASP A 443 -4.88 11.68 4.91
C ASP A 443 -3.95 12.42 5.87
N LEU A 444 -2.75 12.85 5.44
CA LEU A 444 -1.82 13.57 6.32
C LEU A 444 -2.44 14.86 6.92
N HIS A 445 -3.33 15.51 6.18
CA HIS A 445 -4.11 16.67 6.64
C HIS A 445 -5.31 16.32 7.54
N GLY A 446 -5.52 15.05 7.86
CA GLY A 446 -6.63 14.56 8.69
C GLY A 446 -7.98 14.55 7.97
N GLN A 447 -7.99 14.54 6.64
CA GLN A 447 -9.22 14.51 5.84
C GLN A 447 -9.67 13.07 5.57
N GLY A 448 -8.73 12.13 5.43
CA GLY A 448 -8.98 10.73 5.06
C GLY A 448 -8.61 10.45 3.60
N MET A 449 -8.70 9.19 3.17
CA MET A 449 -8.31 8.76 1.81
C MET A 449 -9.52 8.60 0.89
N HIS A 450 -10.08 9.71 0.40
CA HIS A 450 -11.36 9.69 -0.31
C HIS A 450 -11.22 9.55 -1.84
N GLU A 451 -12.23 8.93 -2.46
CA GLU A 451 -12.45 8.94 -3.92
C GLU A 451 -12.60 10.39 -4.42
N ALA A 452 -12.09 10.69 -5.63
CA ALA A 452 -12.44 11.94 -6.32
C ALA A 452 -13.97 11.98 -6.59
N ILE A 453 -14.56 13.18 -6.53
CA ILE A 453 -16.02 13.42 -6.65
C ILE A 453 -16.42 13.72 -8.09
#